data_AF-A0A957VE62-F1
#
_entry.id   AF-A0A957VE62-F1
#
_cell.length_a   1.000
_cell.length_b   1.000
_cell.length_c   1.000
_cell.angle_alpha   90.00
_cell.angle_beta   90.00
_cell.angle_gamma   90.00
#
_symmetry.space_group_name_H-M   'P 1'
#
loop_
_entity.id
_entity.type
_entity.pdbx_description
1 polymer ?
#
loop_
_entity_poly.entity_id
_entity_poly.type
_entity_poly.pdbx_seq_one_letter_code
_entity_poly.pdbx_strand_id
1 'polypeptide(L)'
;LGMEPQIFPVSARLALQAKSVGANGHPDADRWQASNFGALEDYVLETLDARARLLLKLQNPLGVADRLIAGYEQVIRNRQDVLQGDFRTLDTIDENLGAYQDDMRRDFAYHRNSVDNVLYAMAERGDKFFDDTLRITRVFDLMNSSKIQAAFDREVIADTSREIEQEVSSLIDWLVDKDYRQWRAIMDYLNQRAAEHADQIVGQVGSEFEFNRQNLLASVGREAHKIVNTYDRDEESRKLGQQVQRAIIQTAALEAGALGLGAILVAVLQTTMLDVTGIIGASAVAAMGLYVLPYRRGKVKAELRGKINELRDQLNSVLNAQFESELSDSVQRIREAIAPYTRFVRVEREKLEKLAATLEADRAELDALRHAVDRIADTQ
;
A
#
# COMPACT_ATOMS: atom_id res chain seq x y z
N LEU A 1 26.28 -6.01 -49.60
CA LEU A 1 26.88 -7.18 -50.28
C LEU A 1 28.05 -6.65 -51.10
N GLY A 2 29.22 -6.44 -50.49
CA GLY A 2 30.40 -5.85 -51.13
C GLY A 2 31.30 -6.88 -51.80
N MET A 3 30.74 -7.74 -52.65
CA MET A 3 31.53 -8.72 -53.42
C MET A 3 31.84 -8.15 -54.81
N GLU A 4 33.10 -8.23 -55.25
CA GLU A 4 33.48 -7.91 -56.63
C GLU A 4 32.88 -8.94 -57.60
N PRO A 5 32.26 -8.51 -58.72
CA PRO A 5 31.69 -9.42 -59.68
C PRO A 5 32.79 -10.18 -60.43
N GLN A 6 32.72 -11.51 -60.39
CA GLN A 6 33.61 -12.36 -61.18
C GLN A 6 33.15 -12.38 -62.65
N ILE A 7 34.04 -11.97 -63.56
CA ILE A 7 33.73 -11.82 -64.99
C ILE A 7 34.41 -12.94 -65.78
N PHE A 8 33.63 -13.70 -66.55
CA PHE A 8 34.11 -14.78 -67.41
C PHE A 8 33.98 -14.39 -68.90
N PRO A 9 35.08 -14.09 -69.61
CA PRO A 9 35.03 -13.81 -71.04
C PRO A 9 34.91 -15.13 -71.82
N VAL A 10 33.73 -15.41 -72.37
CA VAL A 10 33.41 -16.69 -73.03
C VAL A 10 32.86 -16.52 -74.44
N SER A 11 33.03 -17.55 -75.27
CA SER A 11 32.40 -17.66 -76.59
C SER A 11 31.43 -18.84 -76.63
N ALA A 12 30.15 -18.57 -76.35
CA ALA A 12 29.10 -19.60 -76.33
C ALA A 12 28.97 -20.35 -77.67
N ARG A 13 29.21 -19.64 -78.79
CA ARG A 13 29.18 -20.24 -80.14
C ARG A 13 30.29 -21.27 -80.34
N LEU A 14 31.51 -20.97 -79.91
CA LEU A 14 32.65 -21.90 -80.02
C LEU A 14 32.49 -23.08 -79.07
N ALA A 15 31.98 -22.83 -77.85
CA ALA A 15 31.69 -23.87 -76.87
C ALA A 15 30.64 -24.88 -77.39
N LEU A 16 29.56 -24.38 -77.99
CA LEU A 16 28.54 -25.23 -78.61
C LEU A 16 29.09 -26.03 -79.79
N GLN A 17 29.88 -25.39 -80.65
CA GLN A 17 30.53 -26.06 -81.78
C GLN A 17 31.52 -27.14 -81.32
N ALA A 18 32.26 -26.90 -80.24
CA ALA A 18 33.15 -27.88 -79.64
C ALA A 18 32.38 -29.12 -79.15
N LYS A 19 31.25 -28.92 -78.46
CA LYS A 19 30.38 -29.99 -77.98
C LYS A 19 29.64 -30.74 -79.09
N SER A 20 29.28 -30.07 -80.19
CA SER A 20 28.55 -30.69 -81.30
C SER A 20 29.43 -31.47 -82.27
N VAL A 21 30.70 -31.08 -82.40
CA VAL A 21 31.66 -31.73 -83.32
C VAL A 21 32.49 -32.81 -82.62
N GLY A 22 32.58 -32.74 -81.29
CA GLY A 22 33.23 -33.75 -80.47
C GLY A 22 32.59 -35.14 -80.56
N ALA A 23 33.40 -36.19 -80.42
CA ALA A 23 32.97 -37.58 -80.46
C ALA A 23 33.03 -38.23 -79.07
N ASN A 24 32.22 -39.27 -78.83
CA ASN A 24 32.19 -40.02 -77.56
C ASN A 24 31.97 -39.15 -76.31
N GLY A 25 31.14 -38.11 -76.41
CA GLY A 25 30.77 -37.25 -75.28
C GLY A 25 31.84 -36.25 -74.84
N HIS A 26 32.97 -36.14 -75.55
CA HIS A 26 34.02 -35.18 -75.24
C HIS A 26 34.03 -34.05 -76.29
N PRO A 27 34.07 -32.76 -75.88
CA PRO A 27 34.16 -31.66 -76.82
C PRO A 27 35.49 -31.66 -77.57
N ASP A 28 35.48 -31.10 -78.78
CA ASP A 28 36.70 -30.82 -79.56
C ASP A 28 37.66 -29.92 -78.76
N ALA A 29 38.87 -30.42 -78.49
CA ALA A 29 39.79 -29.83 -77.50
C ALA A 29 40.22 -28.39 -77.86
N ASP A 30 40.58 -28.15 -79.12
CA ASP A 30 41.07 -26.84 -79.58
C ASP A 30 39.98 -25.78 -79.49
N ARG A 31 38.75 -26.12 -79.93
CA ARG A 31 37.60 -25.20 -79.85
C ARG A 31 37.10 -25.02 -78.43
N TRP A 32 37.18 -26.05 -77.59
CA TRP A 32 36.82 -25.97 -76.18
C TRP A 32 37.74 -24.99 -75.44
N GLN A 33 39.05 -25.13 -75.61
CA GLN A 33 40.04 -24.24 -75.01
C GLN A 33 39.90 -22.80 -75.54
N ALA A 34 39.75 -22.62 -76.86
CA ALA A 34 39.56 -21.30 -77.46
C ALA A 34 38.25 -20.61 -77.04
N SER A 35 37.26 -21.35 -76.55
CA SER A 35 35.98 -20.79 -76.11
C SER A 35 36.05 -20.14 -74.72
N ASN A 36 37.09 -20.45 -73.92
CA ASN A 36 37.21 -20.13 -72.50
C ASN A 36 36.01 -20.57 -71.64
N PHE A 37 35.14 -21.44 -72.17
CA PHE A 37 33.88 -21.80 -71.52
C PHE A 37 34.09 -22.76 -70.34
N GLY A 38 35.21 -23.50 -70.31
CA GLY A 38 35.57 -24.41 -69.22
C GLY A 38 35.55 -23.73 -67.85
N ALA A 39 36.23 -22.58 -67.69
CA ALA A 39 36.26 -21.87 -66.41
C ALA A 39 34.88 -21.39 -65.93
N LEU A 40 33.96 -21.05 -66.85
CA LEU A 40 32.57 -20.72 -66.51
C LEU A 40 31.78 -21.97 -66.16
N GLU A 41 31.96 -23.06 -66.92
CA GLU A 41 31.29 -24.34 -66.67
C GLU A 41 31.72 -24.94 -65.33
N ASP A 42 33.01 -24.95 -65.03
CA ASP A 42 33.58 -25.38 -63.75
C ASP A 42 33.07 -24.46 -62.62
N TYR A 43 33.07 -23.14 -62.80
CA TYR A 43 32.50 -22.23 -61.81
C TYR A 43 31.01 -22.49 -61.54
N VAL A 44 30.21 -22.74 -62.58
CA VAL A 44 28.78 -23.01 -62.44
C VAL A 44 28.51 -24.40 -61.84
N LEU A 45 29.34 -25.40 -62.15
CA LEU A 45 29.15 -26.77 -61.66
C LEU A 45 29.74 -26.98 -60.26
N GLU A 46 30.91 -26.39 -59.98
CA GLU A 46 31.65 -26.57 -58.73
C GLU A 46 31.34 -25.48 -57.69
N THR A 47 31.20 -24.22 -58.11
CA THR A 47 30.96 -23.10 -57.17
C THR A 47 29.47 -22.86 -56.93
N LEU A 48 28.63 -23.15 -57.93
CA LEU A 48 27.15 -23.15 -57.84
C LEU A 48 26.58 -24.56 -57.60
N ASP A 49 27.41 -25.46 -57.05
CA ASP A 49 26.99 -26.79 -56.65
C ASP A 49 25.76 -26.73 -55.70
N ALA A 50 24.94 -27.78 -55.70
CA ALA A 50 23.77 -27.90 -54.85
C ALA A 50 24.08 -27.56 -53.38
N ARG A 51 25.31 -27.86 -52.91
CA ARG A 51 25.81 -27.54 -51.58
C ARG A 51 25.98 -26.03 -51.32
N ALA A 52 26.65 -25.28 -52.19
CA ALA A 52 26.83 -23.84 -52.01
C ALA A 52 25.48 -23.08 -52.04
N ARG A 53 24.56 -23.53 -52.92
CA ARG A 53 23.17 -23.02 -52.94
C ARG A 53 22.40 -23.39 -51.67
N LEU A 54 22.63 -24.56 -51.09
CA LEU A 54 22.03 -24.97 -49.81
C LEU A 54 22.54 -24.07 -48.66
N LEU A 55 23.84 -23.82 -48.57
CA LEU A 55 24.43 -22.95 -47.55
C LEU A 55 23.86 -21.53 -47.62
N LEU A 56 23.81 -20.92 -48.80
CA LEU A 56 23.20 -19.59 -49.00
C LEU A 56 21.71 -19.56 -48.62
N LYS A 57 20.96 -20.62 -48.96
CA LYS A 57 19.54 -20.74 -48.61
C LYS A 57 19.31 -20.91 -47.11
N LEU A 58 20.26 -21.49 -46.37
CA LEU A 58 20.18 -21.67 -44.92
C LEU A 58 20.70 -20.44 -44.14
N GLN A 59 21.66 -19.69 -44.67
CA GLN A 59 22.16 -18.47 -44.02
C GLN A 59 21.08 -17.38 -43.90
N ASN A 60 20.19 -17.24 -44.89
CA ASN A 60 19.14 -16.24 -44.86
C ASN A 60 18.15 -16.44 -43.68
N PRO A 61 17.51 -17.61 -43.49
CA PRO A 61 16.62 -17.83 -42.34
C PRO A 61 17.36 -17.75 -41.00
N LEU A 62 18.62 -18.19 -40.91
CA LEU A 62 19.42 -18.01 -39.68
C LEU A 62 19.67 -16.53 -39.37
N GLY A 63 19.96 -15.71 -40.38
CA GLY A 63 20.09 -14.26 -40.23
C GLY A 63 18.78 -13.56 -39.86
N VAL A 64 17.64 -14.06 -40.34
CA VAL A 64 16.31 -13.57 -39.93
C VAL A 64 16.04 -13.94 -38.47
N ALA A 65 16.29 -15.18 -38.07
CA ALA A 65 16.13 -15.63 -36.69
C ALA A 65 16.98 -14.80 -35.72
N ASP A 66 18.24 -14.53 -36.06
CA ASP A 66 19.15 -13.70 -35.25
C ASP A 66 18.62 -12.27 -35.05
N ARG A 67 18.11 -11.65 -36.12
CA ARG A 67 17.48 -10.32 -36.03
C ARG A 67 16.21 -10.33 -35.19
N LEU A 68 15.40 -11.39 -35.28
CA LEU A 68 14.20 -11.53 -34.47
C LEU A 68 14.55 -11.70 -32.99
N ILE A 69 15.50 -12.60 -32.66
CA ILE A 69 15.99 -12.80 -31.29
C ILE A 69 16.53 -11.48 -30.73
N ALA A 70 17.42 -10.80 -31.44
CA ALA A 70 17.98 -9.53 -31.00
C ALA A 70 16.89 -8.45 -30.80
N GLY A 71 15.87 -8.42 -31.67
CA GLY A 71 14.73 -7.52 -31.54
C GLY A 71 13.88 -7.80 -30.30
N TYR A 72 13.54 -9.06 -30.05
CA TYR A 72 12.75 -9.46 -28.88
C TYR A 72 13.53 -9.33 -27.57
N GLU A 73 14.84 -9.59 -27.58
CA GLU A 73 15.71 -9.32 -26.43
C GLU A 73 15.65 -7.85 -26.03
N GLN A 74 15.69 -6.93 -27.00
CA GLN A 74 15.60 -5.51 -26.71
C GLN A 74 14.24 -5.13 -26.13
N VAL A 75 13.15 -5.71 -26.65
CA VAL A 75 11.80 -5.50 -26.10
C VAL A 75 11.71 -6.00 -24.66
N ILE A 76 12.24 -7.18 -24.36
CA ILE A 76 12.24 -7.74 -23.00
C ILE A 76 13.05 -6.87 -22.04
N ARG A 77 14.27 -6.46 -22.43
CA ARG A 77 15.11 -5.57 -21.61
C ARG A 77 14.41 -4.27 -21.28
N ASN A 78 13.83 -3.60 -22.28
CA ASN A 78 13.09 -2.35 -22.06
C ASN A 78 11.93 -2.54 -21.07
N ARG A 79 11.17 -3.64 -21.17
CA ARG A 79 10.06 -3.92 -20.23
C ARG A 79 10.56 -4.28 -18.83
N GLN A 80 11.67 -5.00 -18.71
CA GLN A 80 12.29 -5.30 -17.42
C GLN A 80 12.74 -4.02 -16.71
N ASP A 81 13.31 -3.06 -17.44
CA ASP A 81 13.71 -1.76 -16.89
C ASP A 81 12.50 -0.97 -16.35
N VAL A 82 11.39 -0.95 -17.10
CA VAL A 82 10.13 -0.34 -16.65
C VAL A 82 9.61 -1.03 -15.39
N LEU A 83 9.50 -2.36 -15.41
CA LEU A 83 9.00 -3.12 -14.25
C LEU A 83 9.89 -2.98 -13.03
N GLN A 84 11.21 -2.91 -13.19
CA GLN A 84 12.13 -2.72 -12.07
C GLN A 84 11.81 -1.45 -11.28
N GLY A 85 11.53 -0.35 -11.99
CA GLY A 85 11.14 0.87 -11.32
C GLY A 85 9.70 0.83 -10.76
N ASP A 86 8.79 0.08 -11.39
CA ASP A 86 7.46 -0.19 -10.81
C ASP A 86 7.57 -0.98 -9.48
N PHE A 87 8.48 -1.96 -9.37
CA PHE A 87 8.76 -2.65 -8.10
C PHE A 87 9.29 -1.69 -7.04
N ARG A 88 10.31 -0.88 -7.36
CA ARG A 88 10.83 0.11 -6.41
C ARG A 88 9.75 1.06 -5.90
N THR A 89 8.81 1.43 -6.79
CA THR A 89 7.67 2.27 -6.44
C THR A 89 6.77 1.58 -5.42
N LEU A 90 6.43 0.31 -5.66
CA LEU A 90 5.59 -0.49 -4.75
C LEU A 90 6.28 -0.73 -3.40
N ASP A 91 7.58 -1.02 -3.40
CA ASP A 91 8.35 -1.20 -2.16
C ASP A 91 8.38 0.10 -1.34
N THR A 92 8.62 1.24 -1.99
CA THR A 92 8.58 2.56 -1.34
C THR A 92 7.21 2.85 -0.73
N ILE A 93 6.12 2.46 -1.41
CA ILE A 93 4.77 2.65 -0.88
C ILE A 93 4.55 1.81 0.38
N ASP A 94 4.97 0.54 0.40
CA ASP A 94 4.81 -0.31 1.58
C ASP A 94 5.67 0.16 2.77
N GLU A 95 6.90 0.60 2.52
CA GLU A 95 7.76 1.24 3.53
C GLU A 95 7.10 2.50 4.12
N ASN A 96 6.57 3.37 3.25
CA ASN A 96 5.86 4.59 3.67
C ASN A 96 4.58 4.28 4.45
N LEU A 97 3.89 3.18 4.15
CA LEU A 97 2.73 2.74 4.93
C LEU A 97 3.13 2.26 6.32
N GLY A 98 4.26 1.57 6.45
CA GLY A 98 4.82 1.22 7.76
C GLY A 98 5.14 2.46 8.59
N ALA A 99 5.85 3.42 8.01
CA ALA A 99 6.18 4.69 8.67
C ALA A 99 4.93 5.49 9.08
N TYR A 100 3.91 5.54 8.20
CA TYR A 100 2.62 6.16 8.49
C TYR A 100 1.95 5.52 9.72
N GLN A 101 1.93 4.19 9.83
CA GLN A 101 1.34 3.51 10.98
C GLN A 101 2.04 3.87 12.30
N ASP A 102 3.36 3.89 12.29
CA ASP A 102 4.15 4.24 13.48
C ASP A 102 3.95 5.70 13.89
N ASP A 103 3.89 6.60 12.91
CA ASP A 103 3.60 8.01 13.13
C ASP A 103 2.20 8.23 13.70
N MET A 104 1.19 7.52 13.18
CA MET A 104 -0.18 7.59 13.68
C MET A 104 -0.27 7.12 15.14
N ARG A 105 0.39 6.00 15.50
CA ARG A 105 0.40 5.51 16.89
C ARG A 105 1.04 6.47 17.86
N ARG A 106 2.14 7.09 17.44
CA ARG A 106 2.86 8.09 18.24
C ARG A 106 2.00 9.35 18.44
N ASP A 107 1.39 9.84 17.38
CA ASP A 107 0.55 11.03 17.43
C ASP A 107 -0.73 10.79 18.26
N PHE A 108 -1.35 9.62 18.13
CA PHE A 108 -2.51 9.19 18.94
C PHE A 108 -2.23 9.24 20.44
N ALA A 109 -1.01 8.91 20.88
CA ALA A 109 -0.63 8.97 22.28
C ALA A 109 -0.79 10.39 22.86
N TYR A 110 -0.58 11.45 22.07
CA TYR A 110 -0.80 12.83 22.52
C TYR A 110 -2.28 13.14 22.69
N HIS A 111 -3.13 12.74 21.74
CA HIS A 111 -4.58 12.92 21.84
C HIS A 111 -5.17 12.18 23.03
N ARG A 112 -4.71 10.96 23.28
CA ARG A 112 -5.08 10.19 24.48
C ARG A 112 -4.71 10.93 25.77
N ASN A 113 -3.50 11.50 25.82
CA ASN A 113 -3.06 12.26 26.98
C ASN A 113 -3.89 13.53 27.20
N SER A 114 -4.40 14.17 26.14
CA SER A 114 -5.33 15.30 26.28
C SER A 114 -6.62 14.91 26.96
N VAL A 115 -7.22 13.77 26.59
CA VAL A 115 -8.41 13.22 27.27
C VAL A 115 -8.12 12.87 28.73
N ASP A 116 -6.96 12.26 29.01
CA ASP A 116 -6.51 11.96 30.38
C ASP A 116 -6.40 13.23 31.25
N ASN A 117 -5.91 14.33 30.67
CA ASN A 117 -5.77 15.60 31.39
C ASN A 117 -7.13 16.21 31.77
N VAL A 118 -8.15 16.07 30.93
CA VAL A 118 -9.53 16.51 31.23
C VAL A 118 -10.09 15.74 32.44
N LEU A 119 -9.88 14.43 32.51
CA LEU A 119 -10.29 13.59 33.65
C LEU A 119 -9.50 13.91 34.92
N TYR A 120 -8.21 14.23 34.80
CA TYR A 120 -7.40 14.69 35.92
C TYR A 120 -7.93 16.01 36.49
N ALA A 121 -8.24 16.99 35.64
CA ALA A 121 -8.83 18.26 36.04
C ALA A 121 -10.20 18.07 36.70
N MET A 122 -11.00 17.12 36.22
CA MET A 122 -12.25 16.74 36.86
C MET A 122 -12.03 16.20 38.28
N ALA A 123 -11.03 15.35 38.50
CA ALA A 123 -10.72 14.81 39.82
C ALA A 123 -10.33 15.93 40.81
N GLU A 124 -9.53 16.90 40.36
CA GLU A 124 -9.16 18.07 41.16
C GLU A 124 -10.37 18.94 41.51
N ARG A 125 -11.25 19.21 40.52
CA ARG A 125 -12.53 19.93 40.76
C ARG A 125 -13.39 19.21 41.79
N GLY A 126 -13.51 17.88 41.69
CA GLY A 126 -14.26 17.08 42.64
C GLY A 126 -13.67 17.10 44.05
N ASP A 127 -12.35 17.01 44.18
CA ASP A 127 -11.66 17.13 45.46
C ASP A 127 -11.93 18.48 46.14
N LYS A 128 -11.87 19.56 45.36
CA LYS A 128 -12.18 20.92 45.84
C LYS A 128 -13.64 21.06 46.23
N PHE A 129 -14.57 20.56 45.42
CA PHE A 129 -15.99 20.57 45.72
C PHE A 129 -16.30 19.90 47.06
N PHE A 130 -15.70 18.73 47.32
CA PHE A 130 -15.91 18.03 48.59
C PHE A 130 -15.24 18.75 49.78
N ASP A 131 -14.12 19.45 49.58
CA ASP A 131 -13.52 20.28 50.64
C ASP A 131 -14.38 21.49 51.01
N ASP A 132 -15.09 22.07 50.06
CA ASP A 132 -15.92 23.25 50.28
C ASP A 132 -17.36 22.90 50.73
N THR A 133 -17.86 21.75 50.30
CA THR A 133 -19.21 21.27 50.62
C THR A 133 -19.25 20.53 51.97
N LEU A 134 -18.30 19.61 52.22
CA LEU A 134 -18.26 18.82 53.45
C LEU A 134 -17.49 19.58 54.56
N ARG A 135 -18.06 20.70 55.00
CA ARG A 135 -17.54 21.53 56.10
C ARG A 135 -18.45 21.46 57.33
N ILE A 136 -17.84 21.48 58.52
CA ILE A 136 -18.54 21.46 59.83
C ILE A 136 -19.49 22.66 59.97
N THR A 137 -19.23 23.77 59.28
CA THR A 137 -20.07 24.97 59.29
C THR A 137 -21.32 24.88 58.40
N ARG A 138 -21.43 23.89 57.48
CA ARG A 138 -22.51 23.75 56.50
C ARG A 138 -23.35 22.47 56.68
N VAL A 139 -23.40 21.90 57.88
CA VAL A 139 -24.07 20.61 58.14
C VAL A 139 -25.57 20.62 57.79
N PHE A 140 -26.26 21.77 57.89
CA PHE A 140 -27.67 21.89 57.48
C PHE A 140 -27.89 21.84 55.96
N ASP A 141 -26.92 22.28 55.15
CA ASP A 141 -27.00 22.18 53.68
C ASP A 141 -26.87 20.71 53.22
N LEU A 142 -26.20 19.86 54.01
CA LEU A 142 -26.01 18.42 53.75
C LEU A 142 -27.30 17.61 53.85
N MET A 143 -28.36 18.15 54.47
CA MET A 143 -29.67 17.50 54.52
C MET A 143 -30.39 17.52 53.17
N ASN A 144 -30.00 18.38 52.23
CA ASN A 144 -30.60 18.47 50.90
C ASN A 144 -29.68 17.81 49.85
N SER A 145 -29.72 16.48 49.80
CA SER A 145 -28.91 15.67 48.88
C SER A 145 -29.13 16.05 47.40
N SER A 146 -30.34 16.44 47.00
CA SER A 146 -30.63 16.80 45.61
C SER A 146 -29.99 18.13 45.21
N LYS A 147 -29.97 19.10 46.13
CA LYS A 147 -29.27 20.38 45.91
C LYS A 147 -27.76 20.18 45.74
N ILE A 148 -27.15 19.31 46.54
CA ILE A 148 -25.71 19.05 46.44
C ILE A 148 -25.38 18.25 45.18
N GLN A 149 -26.21 17.28 44.81
CA GLN A 149 -26.05 16.53 43.56
C GLN A 149 -26.10 17.47 42.35
N ALA A 150 -27.10 18.37 42.30
CA ALA A 150 -27.21 19.36 41.23
C ALA A 150 -26.06 20.39 41.20
N ALA A 151 -25.42 20.65 42.34
CA ALA A 151 -24.22 21.49 42.41
C ALA A 151 -22.99 20.71 41.90
N PHE A 152 -22.83 19.44 42.30
CA PHE A 152 -21.76 18.58 41.82
C PHE A 152 -21.81 18.37 40.30
N ASP A 153 -22.98 18.07 39.76
CA ASP A 153 -23.17 17.88 38.31
C ASP A 153 -22.76 19.14 37.54
N ARG A 154 -23.08 20.32 38.08
CA ARG A 154 -22.78 21.62 37.46
C ARG A 154 -21.32 22.02 37.59
N GLU A 155 -20.72 21.86 38.77
CA GLU A 155 -19.39 22.37 39.08
C GLU A 155 -18.27 21.38 38.71
N VAL A 156 -18.58 20.09 38.62
CA VAL A 156 -17.56 19.03 38.41
C VAL A 156 -17.78 18.30 37.09
N ILE A 157 -19.02 17.92 36.74
CA ILE A 157 -19.28 17.04 35.59
C ILE A 157 -19.51 17.82 34.27
N ALA A 158 -20.32 18.88 34.31
CA ALA A 158 -20.84 19.54 33.11
C ALA A 158 -19.76 20.04 32.13
N ASP A 159 -18.67 20.60 32.64
CA ASP A 159 -17.55 21.05 31.81
C ASP A 159 -16.73 19.87 31.28
N THR A 160 -16.49 18.86 32.11
CA THR A 160 -15.74 17.65 31.73
C THR A 160 -16.36 16.92 30.55
N SER A 161 -17.69 16.74 30.53
CA SER A 161 -18.37 16.05 29.42
C SER A 161 -18.12 16.76 28.09
N ARG A 162 -18.21 18.10 28.08
CA ARG A 162 -17.99 18.92 26.89
C ARG A 162 -16.53 18.92 26.46
N GLU A 163 -15.59 19.00 27.40
CA GLU A 163 -14.16 18.93 27.12
C GLU A 163 -13.76 17.56 26.52
N ILE A 164 -14.28 16.45 27.06
CA ILE A 164 -14.05 15.11 26.48
C ILE A 164 -14.58 15.04 25.06
N GLU A 165 -15.82 15.49 24.82
CA GLU A 165 -16.41 15.51 23.48
C GLU A 165 -15.57 16.32 22.48
N GLN A 166 -15.03 17.46 22.92
CA GLN A 166 -14.15 18.30 22.10
C GLN A 166 -12.83 17.60 21.77
N GLU A 167 -12.17 16.98 22.75
CA GLU A 167 -10.92 16.25 22.53
C GLU A 167 -11.12 15.03 21.61
N VAL A 168 -12.23 14.29 21.79
CA VAL A 168 -12.59 13.17 20.92
C VAL A 168 -12.90 13.66 19.50
N SER A 169 -13.64 14.76 19.34
CA SER A 169 -13.88 15.36 18.01
C SER A 169 -12.58 15.78 17.34
N SER A 170 -11.66 16.42 18.09
CA SER A 170 -10.36 16.82 17.56
C SER A 170 -9.51 15.63 17.14
N LEU A 171 -9.55 14.52 17.89
CA LEU A 171 -8.88 13.27 17.53
C LEU A 171 -9.46 12.69 16.23
N ILE A 172 -10.77 12.67 16.09
CA ILE A 172 -11.47 12.19 14.91
C ILE A 172 -11.09 13.02 13.68
N ASP A 173 -11.14 14.34 13.79
CA ASP A 173 -10.79 15.26 12.70
C ASP A 173 -9.32 15.10 12.29
N TRP A 174 -8.43 14.93 13.26
CA TRP A 174 -7.01 14.65 13.01
C TRP A 174 -6.82 13.32 12.26
N LEU A 175 -7.50 12.25 12.69
CA LEU A 175 -7.40 10.93 12.07
C LEU A 175 -7.86 10.99 10.60
N VAL A 176 -9.02 11.62 10.37
CA VAL A 176 -9.62 11.83 9.05
C VAL A 176 -8.69 12.64 8.15
N ASP A 177 -8.11 13.72 8.66
CA ASP A 177 -7.19 14.57 7.91
C ASP A 177 -5.86 13.85 7.57
N LYS A 178 -5.36 12.99 8.45
CA LYS A 178 -4.17 12.14 8.20
C LYS A 178 -4.44 11.06 7.15
N ASP A 179 -5.54 10.32 7.26
CA ASP A 179 -5.94 9.31 6.27
C ASP A 179 -6.06 9.95 4.88
N TYR A 180 -6.77 11.08 4.80
CA TYR A 180 -6.92 11.84 3.55
C TYR A 180 -5.60 12.26 2.92
N ARG A 181 -4.66 12.81 3.71
CA ARG A 181 -3.34 13.21 3.21
C ARG A 181 -2.54 12.03 2.71
N GLN A 182 -2.60 10.90 3.41
CA GLN A 182 -1.87 9.69 3.03
C GLN A 182 -2.36 9.16 1.68
N TRP A 183 -3.68 9.12 1.48
CA TRP A 183 -4.28 8.78 0.18
C TRP A 183 -3.80 9.67 -0.95
N ARG A 184 -3.79 11.00 -0.73
CA ARG A 184 -3.32 11.95 -1.73
C ARG A 184 -1.84 11.74 -2.07
N ALA A 185 -0.98 11.56 -1.07
CA ALA A 185 0.45 11.36 -1.27
C ALA A 185 0.76 10.12 -2.13
N ILE A 186 0.08 9.00 -1.85
CA ILE A 186 0.24 7.77 -2.64
C ILE A 186 -0.22 7.97 -4.09
N MET A 187 -1.30 8.72 -4.28
CA MET A 187 -1.80 9.00 -5.62
C MET A 187 -0.91 9.91 -6.44
N ASP A 188 -0.39 10.96 -5.84
CA ASP A 188 0.55 11.85 -6.51
C ASP A 188 1.80 11.07 -6.92
N TYR A 189 2.29 10.18 -6.04
CA TYR A 189 3.44 9.33 -6.33
C TYR A 189 3.18 8.34 -7.49
N LEU A 190 2.04 7.65 -7.50
CA LEU A 190 1.67 6.73 -8.58
C LEU A 190 1.43 7.44 -9.92
N ASN A 191 0.79 8.61 -9.89
CA ASN A 191 0.51 9.40 -11.09
C ASN A 191 1.80 9.95 -11.72
N GLN A 192 2.73 10.45 -10.89
CA GLN A 192 4.03 10.88 -11.37
C GLN A 192 4.78 9.73 -12.05
N ARG A 193 4.75 8.54 -11.45
CA ARG A 193 5.37 7.33 -12.00
C ARG A 193 4.73 6.87 -13.33
N ALA A 194 3.42 7.03 -13.46
CA ALA A 194 2.71 6.74 -14.70
C ALA A 194 3.15 7.66 -15.84
N ALA A 195 3.39 8.95 -15.54
CA ALA A 195 3.76 9.96 -16.52
C ALA A 195 5.22 9.86 -16.99
N GLU A 196 6.17 9.54 -16.10
CA GLU A 196 7.61 9.45 -16.43
C GLU A 196 7.95 8.45 -17.55
N HIS A 197 7.14 7.40 -17.72
CA HIS A 197 7.34 6.38 -18.74
C HIS A 197 6.38 6.51 -19.95
N ALA A 198 5.56 7.56 -20.00
CA ALA A 198 4.69 7.83 -21.14
C ALA A 198 5.45 8.29 -22.40
N ASP A 199 6.61 8.95 -22.23
CA ASP A 199 7.40 9.51 -23.33
C ASP A 199 8.37 8.52 -23.98
N GLN A 200 8.64 7.36 -23.35
CA GLN A 200 9.44 6.27 -23.94
C GLN A 200 8.66 5.44 -24.98
N ILE A 201 7.41 5.82 -25.26
CA ILE A 201 6.42 5.06 -26.06
C ILE A 201 6.54 5.34 -27.58
N VAL A 202 7.39 6.27 -28.00
CA VAL A 202 7.48 6.66 -29.42
C VAL A 202 8.32 5.64 -30.22
N GLY A 203 7.66 4.65 -30.82
CA GLY A 203 8.24 3.87 -31.93
C GLY A 203 7.91 2.37 -32.01
N GLN A 204 7.22 1.78 -31.04
CA GLN A 204 6.81 0.37 -31.11
C GLN A 204 5.28 0.28 -31.03
N VAL A 205 4.67 -0.42 -32.00
CA VAL A 205 3.23 -0.72 -32.07
C VAL A 205 2.72 -1.07 -30.68
N GLY A 206 1.81 -0.25 -30.15
CA GLY A 206 1.37 -0.25 -28.75
C GLY A 206 1.16 -1.66 -28.21
N SER A 207 2.14 -2.13 -27.45
CA SER A 207 2.14 -3.51 -26.99
C SER A 207 1.12 -3.68 -25.87
N GLU A 208 0.45 -4.83 -25.83
CA GLU A 208 -0.56 -5.20 -24.82
C GLU A 208 -0.09 -4.90 -23.39
N PHE A 209 1.21 -5.03 -23.12
CA PHE A 209 1.87 -4.66 -21.87
C PHE A 209 1.61 -3.21 -21.45
N GLU A 210 1.86 -2.24 -22.33
CA GLU A 210 1.73 -0.81 -21.99
C GLU A 210 0.27 -0.41 -21.80
N PHE A 211 -0.61 -0.95 -22.64
CA PHE A 211 -2.04 -0.71 -22.50
C PHE A 211 -2.58 -1.27 -21.18
N ASN A 212 -2.20 -2.49 -20.81
CA ASN A 212 -2.59 -3.10 -19.53
C ASN A 212 -2.04 -2.31 -18.34
N ARG A 213 -0.77 -1.91 -18.39
CA ARG A 213 -0.12 -1.08 -17.36
C ARG A 213 -0.85 0.25 -17.17
N GLN A 214 -1.08 0.99 -18.25
CA GLN A 214 -1.78 2.29 -18.22
C GLN A 214 -3.20 2.15 -17.70
N ASN A 215 -3.95 1.13 -18.13
CA ASN A 215 -5.31 0.90 -17.65
C ASN A 215 -5.34 0.57 -16.16
N LEU A 216 -4.38 -0.22 -15.67
CA LEU A 216 -4.29 -0.55 -14.25
C LEU A 216 -3.93 0.68 -13.43
N LEU A 217 -2.92 1.45 -13.85
CA LEU A 217 -2.56 2.72 -13.19
C LEU A 217 -3.74 3.70 -13.18
N ALA A 218 -4.46 3.84 -14.30
CA ALA A 218 -5.67 4.66 -14.37
C ALA A 218 -6.81 4.10 -13.51
N SER A 219 -6.89 2.78 -13.32
CA SER A 219 -7.89 2.15 -12.45
C SER A 219 -7.61 2.42 -10.97
N VAL A 220 -6.35 2.33 -10.54
CA VAL A 220 -5.92 2.75 -9.19
C VAL A 220 -6.17 4.25 -9.02
N GLY A 221 -5.82 5.03 -10.05
CA GLY A 221 -6.20 6.43 -10.26
C GLY A 221 -7.65 6.73 -9.91
N ARG A 222 -8.57 6.00 -10.54
CA ARG A 222 -10.02 6.17 -10.36
C ARG A 222 -10.50 5.70 -9.00
N GLU A 223 -10.03 4.58 -8.47
CA GLU A 223 -10.48 4.10 -7.15
C GLU A 223 -10.03 5.05 -6.05
N ALA A 224 -8.81 5.54 -6.13
CA ALA A 224 -8.35 6.55 -5.18
C ALA A 224 -9.00 7.91 -5.40
N HIS A 225 -9.26 8.34 -6.64
CA HIS A 225 -10.06 9.54 -6.90
C HIS A 225 -11.48 9.41 -6.34
N LYS A 226 -12.07 8.22 -6.45
CA LYS A 226 -13.38 7.92 -5.87
C LYS A 226 -13.28 8.06 -4.36
N ILE A 227 -12.33 7.39 -3.71
CA ILE A 227 -12.11 7.50 -2.26
C ILE A 227 -11.93 8.96 -1.85
N VAL A 228 -11.03 9.71 -2.49
CA VAL A 228 -10.72 11.13 -2.21
C VAL A 228 -11.89 12.09 -2.49
N ASN A 229 -12.70 11.85 -3.54
CA ASN A 229 -13.84 12.71 -3.90
C ASN A 229 -15.12 12.35 -3.13
N THR A 230 -15.29 11.09 -2.75
CA THR A 230 -16.35 10.69 -1.81
C THR A 230 -15.96 10.96 -0.36
N TYR A 231 -14.72 11.36 -0.11
CA TYR A 231 -14.23 11.73 1.21
C TYR A 231 -14.77 13.11 1.61
N ASP A 232 -15.98 13.12 2.16
CA ASP A 232 -16.48 14.26 2.92
C ASP A 232 -15.96 14.13 4.36
N ARG A 233 -15.05 15.03 4.73
CA ARG A 233 -14.44 15.07 6.07
C ARG A 233 -15.51 15.16 7.15
N ASP A 234 -16.55 15.97 6.93
CA ASP A 234 -17.61 16.18 7.91
C ASP A 234 -18.47 14.91 8.05
N GLU A 235 -18.73 14.21 6.93
CA GLU A 235 -19.47 12.95 6.95
C GLU A 235 -18.67 11.84 7.66
N GLU A 236 -17.38 11.74 7.38
CA GLU A 236 -16.50 10.71 7.94
C GLU A 236 -16.25 10.95 9.43
N SER A 237 -15.98 12.19 9.84
CA SER A 237 -15.89 12.58 11.25
C SER A 237 -17.18 12.24 12.00
N ARG A 238 -18.35 12.47 11.40
CA ARG A 238 -19.64 12.12 12.01
C ARG A 238 -19.85 10.60 12.13
N LYS A 239 -19.46 9.81 11.11
CA LYS A 239 -19.54 8.34 11.17
C LYS A 239 -18.64 7.80 12.28
N LEU A 240 -17.40 8.25 12.33
CA LEU A 240 -16.45 7.81 13.35
C LEU A 240 -16.90 8.26 14.75
N GLY A 241 -17.41 9.48 14.89
CA GLY A 241 -18.01 9.96 16.13
C GLY A 241 -19.17 9.08 16.61
N GLN A 242 -20.04 8.64 15.70
CA GLN A 242 -21.11 7.71 16.04
C GLN A 242 -20.60 6.32 16.46
N GLN A 243 -19.54 5.81 15.83
CA GLN A 243 -18.94 4.54 16.21
C GLN A 243 -18.29 4.62 17.60
N VAL A 244 -17.52 5.68 17.87
CA VAL A 244 -16.93 5.93 19.20
C VAL A 244 -18.04 6.05 20.25
N GLN A 245 -19.08 6.85 19.98
CA GLN A 245 -20.22 7.00 20.90
C GLN A 245 -20.90 5.66 21.19
N ARG A 246 -21.13 4.83 20.17
CA ARG A 246 -21.72 3.50 20.35
C ARG A 246 -20.83 2.58 21.16
N ALA A 247 -19.52 2.59 20.91
CA ALA A 247 -18.56 1.79 21.66
C ALA A 247 -18.55 2.17 23.15
N ILE A 248 -18.59 3.47 23.47
CA ILE A 248 -18.70 3.96 24.85
C ILE A 248 -20.01 3.46 25.51
N ILE A 249 -21.15 3.57 24.82
CA ILE A 249 -22.45 3.09 25.33
C ILE A 249 -22.42 1.57 25.58
N GLN A 250 -21.83 0.81 24.65
CA GLN A 250 -21.75 -0.65 24.75
C GLN A 250 -20.90 -1.09 25.94
N THR A 251 -19.75 -0.44 26.17
CA THR A 251 -18.90 -0.70 27.34
C THR A 251 -19.62 -0.34 28.64
N ALA A 252 -20.34 0.79 28.67
CA ALA A 252 -21.14 1.21 29.83
C ALA A 252 -22.27 0.21 30.17
N ALA A 253 -22.80 -0.53 29.19
CA ALA A 253 -23.84 -1.54 29.39
C ALA A 253 -23.30 -2.87 29.96
N LEU A 254 -22.05 -3.22 29.67
CA LEU A 254 -21.42 -4.49 30.07
C LEU A 254 -20.87 -4.46 31.51
N GLU A 255 -20.47 -3.29 32.01
CA GLU A 255 -19.83 -3.15 33.34
C GLU A 255 -20.80 -2.77 34.48
N ALA A 256 -22.10 -3.01 34.26
CA ALA A 256 -23.24 -2.71 35.14
C ALA A 256 -23.67 -1.24 35.15
N GLY A 257 -24.93 -1.04 34.76
CA GLY A 257 -25.55 0.28 34.61
C GLY A 257 -25.53 1.14 35.88
N ALA A 258 -25.57 2.46 35.65
CA ALA A 258 -25.97 3.49 36.59
C ALA A 258 -25.03 3.74 37.79
N LEU A 259 -23.83 4.22 37.54
CA LEU A 259 -23.17 5.14 38.48
C LEU A 259 -22.58 6.31 37.71
N GLY A 260 -23.46 7.20 37.23
CA GLY A 260 -23.04 8.58 36.99
C GLY A 260 -22.43 9.11 38.29
N LEU A 261 -21.35 9.87 38.20
CA LEU A 261 -20.57 10.31 39.36
C LEU A 261 -21.42 11.01 40.46
N GLY A 262 -22.63 11.50 40.11
CA GLY A 262 -23.64 11.99 41.05
C GLY A 262 -24.23 10.96 42.03
N ALA A 263 -24.13 9.64 41.79
CA ALA A 263 -24.65 8.60 42.67
C ALA A 263 -23.79 8.37 43.94
N ILE A 264 -22.48 8.67 43.86
CA ILE A 264 -21.54 8.64 45.02
C ILE A 264 -22.07 9.51 46.15
N LEU A 265 -22.71 10.62 45.79
CA LEU A 265 -23.18 11.62 46.73
C LEU A 265 -24.40 11.14 47.55
N VAL A 266 -25.28 10.35 46.92
CA VAL A 266 -26.50 9.81 47.55
C VAL A 266 -26.19 8.65 48.50
N ALA A 267 -25.30 7.75 48.11
CA ALA A 267 -24.93 6.58 48.92
C ALA A 267 -24.28 6.95 50.26
N VAL A 268 -23.50 8.03 50.27
CA VAL A 268 -22.77 8.49 51.46
C VAL A 268 -23.64 9.34 52.39
N LEU A 269 -24.63 10.07 51.84
CA LEU A 269 -25.56 10.87 52.64
C LEU A 269 -26.69 10.03 53.27
N GLN A 270 -27.17 8.99 52.59
CA GLN A 270 -28.31 8.18 53.05
C GLN A 270 -27.95 7.11 54.09
N THR A 271 -26.68 6.69 54.19
CA THR A 271 -26.28 5.53 55.01
C THR A 271 -26.26 5.75 56.52
N THR A 272 -26.53 6.96 57.05
CA THR A 272 -26.54 7.18 58.52
C THR A 272 -27.50 8.28 58.98
N MET A 273 -28.79 7.97 59.01
CA MET A 273 -29.69 8.51 60.05
C MET A 273 -30.41 7.40 60.83
N LEU A 274 -30.09 6.12 60.57
CA LEU A 274 -30.84 4.99 61.14
C LEU A 274 -30.39 4.54 62.54
N ASP A 275 -29.22 4.95 63.04
CA ASP A 275 -28.72 4.55 64.37
C ASP A 275 -28.67 5.69 65.41
N VAL A 276 -29.38 6.81 65.20
CA VAL A 276 -29.53 7.87 66.22
C VAL A 276 -31.00 8.10 66.54
N THR A 277 -31.69 7.02 66.88
CA THR A 277 -32.92 7.03 67.66
C THR A 277 -32.57 6.67 69.11
N GLY A 278 -32.19 7.66 69.92
CA GLY A 278 -31.77 7.38 71.30
C GLY A 278 -31.43 8.63 72.11
N ILE A 279 -32.48 9.38 72.47
CA ILE A 279 -32.61 10.35 73.57
C ILE A 279 -31.42 10.32 74.56
N ILE A 280 -30.54 11.37 74.54
CA ILE A 280 -29.73 11.98 75.65
C ILE A 280 -28.47 12.76 75.15
N GLY A 281 -27.97 12.58 73.93
CA GLY A 281 -26.61 13.03 73.56
C GLY A 281 -26.34 14.48 73.13
N ALA A 282 -27.02 15.53 73.60
CA ALA A 282 -26.79 16.90 73.10
C ALA A 282 -25.36 17.46 73.37
N SER A 283 -24.60 16.88 74.32
CA SER A 283 -23.23 17.31 74.67
C SER A 283 -22.10 16.46 74.06
N ALA A 284 -22.40 15.27 73.50
CA ALA A 284 -21.39 14.38 72.89
C ALA A 284 -21.25 14.53 71.36
N VAL A 285 -22.20 15.23 70.72
CA VAL A 285 -22.29 15.38 69.25
C VAL A 285 -21.17 16.27 68.68
N ALA A 286 -20.63 17.21 69.46
CA ALA A 286 -19.57 18.11 68.98
C ALA A 286 -18.21 17.40 68.80
N ALA A 287 -17.82 16.52 69.74
CA ALA A 287 -16.53 15.84 69.70
C ALA A 287 -16.49 14.69 68.68
N MET A 288 -17.59 13.94 68.53
CA MET A 288 -17.69 12.89 67.50
C MET A 288 -17.94 13.46 66.10
N GLY A 289 -18.67 14.57 65.97
CA GLY A 289 -18.88 15.26 64.69
C GLY A 289 -17.59 15.80 64.06
N LEU A 290 -16.61 16.20 64.88
CA LEU A 290 -15.28 16.65 64.44
C LEU A 290 -14.42 15.54 63.81
N TYR A 291 -14.61 14.28 64.19
CA TYR A 291 -13.80 13.16 63.68
C TYR A 291 -14.48 12.40 62.53
N VAL A 292 -15.82 12.32 62.53
CA VAL A 292 -16.57 11.60 61.50
C VAL A 292 -16.54 12.32 60.16
N LEU A 293 -16.62 13.65 60.14
CA LEU A 293 -16.62 14.45 58.92
C LEU A 293 -15.32 14.34 58.08
N PRO A 294 -14.09 14.49 58.65
CA PRO A 294 -12.86 14.37 57.87
C PRO A 294 -12.65 12.96 57.30
N TYR A 295 -13.00 11.91 58.05
CA TYR A 295 -12.95 10.53 57.56
C TYR A 295 -13.91 10.30 56.39
N ARG A 296 -15.17 10.77 56.50
CA ARG A 296 -16.16 10.68 55.42
C ARG A 296 -15.73 11.44 54.18
N ARG A 297 -15.22 12.66 54.34
CA ARG A 297 -14.67 13.45 53.22
C ARG A 297 -13.56 12.68 52.51
N GLY A 298 -12.63 12.08 53.26
CA GLY A 298 -11.57 11.24 52.69
C GLY A 298 -12.12 10.04 51.91
N LYS A 299 -13.13 9.34 52.45
CA LYS A 299 -13.78 8.20 51.77
C LYS A 299 -14.44 8.60 50.45
N VAL A 300 -15.21 9.68 50.45
CA VAL A 300 -15.90 10.19 49.24
C VAL A 300 -14.91 10.57 48.15
N LYS A 301 -13.82 11.26 48.52
CA LYS A 301 -12.75 11.62 47.58
C LYS A 301 -12.07 10.39 46.99
N ALA A 302 -11.78 9.39 47.82
CA ALA A 302 -11.18 8.14 47.36
C ALA A 302 -12.11 7.39 46.39
N GLU A 303 -13.40 7.33 46.68
CA GLU A 303 -14.41 6.70 45.81
C GLU A 303 -14.57 7.45 44.49
N LEU A 304 -14.61 8.80 44.51
CA LEU A 304 -14.62 9.61 43.30
C LEU A 304 -13.38 9.36 42.43
N ARG A 305 -12.19 9.38 43.02
CA ARG A 305 -10.94 9.09 42.30
C ARG A 305 -10.95 7.69 41.70
N GLY A 306 -11.48 6.71 42.42
CA GLY A 306 -11.69 5.35 41.91
C GLY A 306 -12.56 5.33 40.65
N LYS A 307 -13.73 6.00 40.68
CA LYS A 307 -14.63 6.08 39.53
C LYS A 307 -14.07 6.88 38.35
N ILE A 308 -13.31 7.94 38.59
CA ILE A 308 -12.64 8.68 37.52
C ILE A 308 -11.54 7.83 36.87
N ASN A 309 -10.80 7.02 37.65
CA ASN A 309 -9.82 6.08 37.10
C ASN A 309 -10.49 4.97 36.29
N GLU A 310 -11.60 4.39 36.76
CA GLU A 310 -12.37 3.42 35.97
C GLU A 310 -12.84 4.04 34.65
N LEU A 311 -13.40 5.25 34.68
CA LEU A 311 -13.82 5.97 33.47
C LEU A 311 -12.64 6.23 32.52
N ARG A 312 -11.49 6.61 33.07
CA ARG A 312 -10.25 6.81 32.31
C ARG A 312 -9.83 5.53 31.60
N ASP A 313 -9.80 4.41 32.31
CA ASP A 313 -9.39 3.13 31.75
C ASP A 313 -10.38 2.67 30.65
N GLN A 314 -11.68 2.84 30.87
CA GLN A 314 -12.72 2.55 29.87
C GLN A 314 -12.58 3.42 28.61
N LEU A 315 -12.45 4.73 28.77
CA LEU A 315 -12.29 5.65 27.63
C LEU A 315 -11.00 5.34 26.86
N ASN A 316 -9.88 5.12 27.56
CA ASN A 316 -8.62 4.76 26.92
C ASN A 316 -8.72 3.44 26.16
N SER A 317 -9.37 2.43 26.73
CA SER A 317 -9.60 1.15 26.07
C SER A 317 -10.40 1.30 24.78
N VAL A 318 -11.54 2.01 24.85
CA VAL A 318 -12.43 2.24 23.70
C VAL A 318 -11.75 3.07 22.61
N LEU A 319 -11.11 4.19 22.97
CA LEU A 319 -10.42 5.05 22.02
C LEU A 319 -9.25 4.31 21.34
N ASN A 320 -8.47 3.52 22.11
CA ASN A 320 -7.37 2.76 21.55
C ASN A 320 -7.84 1.65 20.61
N ALA A 321 -8.89 0.92 20.99
CA ALA A 321 -9.47 -0.12 20.15
C ALA A 321 -10.03 0.46 18.83
N GLN A 322 -10.78 1.56 18.91
CA GLN A 322 -11.30 2.22 17.71
C GLN A 322 -10.18 2.76 16.84
N PHE A 323 -9.17 3.41 17.42
CA PHE A 323 -8.02 3.93 16.70
C PHE A 323 -7.25 2.83 15.94
N GLU A 324 -6.90 1.72 16.61
CA GLU A 324 -6.17 0.63 15.92
C GLU A 324 -7.03 -0.02 14.83
N SER A 325 -8.34 -0.14 15.03
CA SER A 325 -9.27 -0.62 14.00
C SER A 325 -9.26 0.29 12.78
N GLU A 326 -9.46 1.60 12.96
CA GLU A 326 -9.48 2.56 11.86
C GLU A 326 -8.13 2.67 11.15
N LEU A 327 -7.01 2.62 11.89
CA LEU A 327 -5.68 2.62 11.31
C LEU A 327 -5.45 1.37 10.45
N SER A 328 -5.84 0.21 10.94
CA SER A 328 -5.75 -1.05 10.19
C SER A 328 -6.60 -0.99 8.92
N ASP A 329 -7.84 -0.52 9.04
CA ASP A 329 -8.78 -0.44 7.91
C ASP A 329 -8.29 0.58 6.87
N SER A 330 -7.76 1.73 7.28
CA SER A 330 -7.15 2.73 6.38
C SER A 330 -6.03 2.12 5.54
N VAL A 331 -5.05 1.46 6.18
CA VAL A 331 -3.92 0.83 5.48
C VAL A 331 -4.38 -0.31 4.58
N GLN A 332 -5.35 -1.11 5.03
CA GLN A 332 -5.90 -2.20 4.25
C GLN A 332 -6.60 -1.69 2.98
N ARG A 333 -7.42 -0.63 3.09
CA ARG A 333 -8.06 0.00 1.92
C ARG A 333 -7.03 0.48 0.89
N ILE A 334 -5.91 1.05 1.35
CA ILE A 334 -4.82 1.46 0.45
C ILE A 334 -4.21 0.26 -0.26
N ARG A 335 -3.86 -0.80 0.48
CA ARG A 335 -3.29 -2.03 -0.08
C ARG A 335 -4.23 -2.68 -1.09
N GLU A 336 -5.52 -2.70 -0.81
CA GLU A 336 -6.54 -3.24 -1.71
C GLU A 336 -6.66 -2.42 -3.00
N ALA A 337 -6.60 -1.10 -2.90
CA ALA A 337 -6.66 -0.24 -4.08
C ALA A 337 -5.46 -0.45 -5.02
N ILE A 338 -4.25 -0.66 -4.50
CA ILE A 338 -3.05 -0.89 -5.32
C ILE A 338 -2.84 -2.36 -5.71
N ALA A 339 -3.53 -3.30 -5.06
CA ALA A 339 -3.34 -4.74 -5.25
C ALA A 339 -3.43 -5.22 -6.72
N PRO A 340 -4.35 -4.73 -7.57
CA PRO A 340 -4.40 -5.13 -8.97
C PRO A 340 -3.10 -4.80 -9.73
N TYR A 341 -2.52 -3.64 -9.44
CA TYR A 341 -1.27 -3.19 -10.05
C TYR A 341 -0.07 -3.99 -9.52
N THR A 342 0.01 -4.21 -8.20
CA THR A 342 1.02 -5.08 -7.58
C THR A 342 1.00 -6.50 -8.18
N ARG A 343 -0.19 -7.06 -8.38
CA ARG A 343 -0.36 -8.39 -8.99
C ARG A 343 0.13 -8.40 -10.44
N PHE A 344 -0.19 -7.38 -11.22
CA PHE A 344 0.26 -7.24 -12.60
C PHE A 344 1.79 -7.19 -12.69
N VAL A 345 2.43 -6.32 -11.91
CA VAL A 345 3.89 -6.16 -11.89
C VAL A 345 4.59 -7.48 -11.57
N ARG A 346 4.07 -8.24 -10.59
CA ARG A 346 4.60 -9.58 -10.25
C ARG A 346 4.43 -10.59 -11.38
N VAL A 347 3.23 -10.69 -11.96
CA VAL A 347 2.94 -11.66 -13.03
C VAL A 347 3.76 -11.36 -14.28
N GLU A 348 3.87 -10.09 -14.67
CA GLU A 348 4.62 -9.72 -15.85
C GLU A 348 6.13 -9.92 -15.66
N ARG A 349 6.66 -9.73 -14.44
CA ARG A 349 8.06 -10.10 -14.12
C ARG A 349 8.33 -11.56 -14.41
N GLU A 350 7.54 -12.46 -13.83
CA GLU A 350 7.70 -13.91 -14.01
C GLU A 350 7.58 -14.31 -15.49
N LYS A 351 6.70 -13.63 -16.23
CA LYS A 351 6.54 -13.84 -17.67
C LYS A 351 7.77 -13.37 -18.45
N LEU A 352 8.31 -12.19 -18.16
CA LEU A 352 9.51 -11.68 -18.84
C LEU A 352 10.75 -12.51 -18.50
N GLU A 353 10.90 -12.99 -17.26
CA GLU A 353 11.97 -13.91 -16.87
C GLU A 353 11.92 -15.21 -17.69
N LYS A 354 10.72 -15.79 -17.86
CA LYS A 354 10.54 -16.98 -18.70
C LYS A 354 10.87 -16.71 -20.17
N LEU A 355 10.37 -15.60 -20.72
CA LEU A 355 10.64 -15.22 -22.10
C LEU A 355 12.12 -14.93 -22.34
N ALA A 356 12.81 -14.32 -21.38
CA ALA A 356 14.25 -14.09 -21.44
C ALA A 356 15.02 -15.42 -21.50
N ALA A 357 14.68 -16.37 -20.62
CA ALA A 357 15.28 -17.70 -20.62
C ALA A 357 15.01 -18.48 -21.92
N THR A 358 13.81 -18.35 -22.49
CA THR A 358 13.48 -18.97 -23.78
C THR A 358 14.31 -18.35 -24.92
N LEU A 359 14.43 -17.02 -25.00
CA LEU A 359 15.26 -16.38 -26.02
C LEU A 359 16.75 -16.74 -25.89
N GLU A 360 17.25 -16.90 -24.67
CA GLU A 360 18.63 -17.35 -24.43
C GLU A 360 18.84 -18.78 -24.95
N ALA A 361 17.87 -19.68 -24.73
CA ALA A 361 17.89 -21.03 -25.29
C ALA A 361 17.80 -21.02 -26.83
N ASP A 362 16.88 -20.24 -27.41
CA ASP A 362 16.74 -20.10 -28.86
C ASP A 362 18.02 -19.55 -29.52
N ARG A 363 18.70 -18.63 -28.83
CA ARG A 363 19.99 -18.08 -29.27
C ARG A 363 21.09 -19.14 -29.28
N ALA A 364 21.17 -19.94 -28.23
CA ALA A 364 22.12 -21.05 -28.15
C ALA A 364 21.84 -22.11 -29.24
N GLU A 365 20.58 -22.41 -29.53
CA GLU A 365 20.18 -23.31 -30.63
C GLU A 365 20.56 -22.71 -31.99
N LEU A 366 20.32 -21.42 -32.19
CA LEU A 366 20.68 -20.72 -33.43
C LEU A 366 22.19 -20.74 -33.68
N ASP A 367 22.99 -20.52 -32.64
CA ASP A 367 24.46 -20.58 -32.72
C ASP A 367 24.94 -22.02 -33.01
N ALA A 368 24.29 -23.03 -32.42
CA ALA A 368 24.57 -24.44 -32.75
C ALA A 368 24.23 -24.78 -34.21
N LEU A 369 23.10 -24.27 -34.74
CA LEU A 369 22.71 -24.43 -36.14
C LEU A 369 23.67 -23.73 -37.08
N ARG A 370 24.14 -22.52 -36.75
CA ARG A 370 25.19 -21.81 -37.49
C ARG A 370 26.46 -22.65 -37.58
N HIS A 371 26.95 -23.16 -36.45
CA HIS A 371 28.12 -24.05 -36.44
C HIS A 371 27.89 -25.36 -37.20
N ALA A 372 26.67 -25.90 -37.25
CA ALA A 372 26.35 -27.07 -38.07
C ALA A 372 26.41 -26.74 -39.57
N VAL A 373 25.90 -25.58 -39.98
CA VAL A 373 25.96 -25.10 -41.37
C VAL A 373 27.41 -24.84 -41.79
N ASP A 374 28.22 -24.22 -40.94
CA ASP A 374 29.63 -23.94 -41.23
C ASP A 374 30.44 -25.24 -41.37
N ARG A 375 30.20 -26.25 -40.52
CA ARG A 375 30.85 -27.57 -40.66
C ARG A 375 30.52 -28.27 -41.98
N ILE A 376 29.30 -28.12 -42.50
CA ILE A 376 28.92 -28.64 -43.82
C ILE A 376 29.70 -27.93 -44.93
N ALA A 377 30.08 -26.66 -44.73
CA ALA A 377 30.95 -25.94 -45.66
C ALA A 377 32.41 -26.46 -45.62
N ASP A 378 32.92 -26.82 -44.43
CA ASP A 378 34.32 -27.21 -44.21
C ASP A 378 34.65 -28.67 -44.54
N THR A 379 33.66 -29.57 -44.65
CA THR A 379 33.92 -30.98 -44.97
C THR A 379 34.18 -31.14 -46.47
N GLN A 380 35.45 -31.02 -46.89
CA GLN A 380 35.94 -31.24 -48.27
C GLN A 380 35.74 -32.67 -48.76
#